data_AF-A0A150HEZ7-F1
#
_entry.id   AF-A0A150HEZ7-F1
#
_cell.length_a   1.000
_cell.length_b   1.000
_cell.length_c   1.000
_cell.angle_alpha   90.00
_cell.angle_beta   90.00
_cell.angle_gamma   90.00
#
_symmetry.space_group_name_H-M   'P 1'
#
loop_
_entity.id
_entity.type
_entity.pdbx_description
1 polymer ?
#
loop_
_entity_poly.entity_id
_entity_poly.type
_entity_poly.pdbx_seq_one_letter_code
_entity_poly.pdbx_strand_id
1 'polypeptide(L)'
;MRPVSPSGSAPTASVTCGAPGDLLGIAWQYARASSIVRDEDLLRVVEIAAGGSARFTGLATNRLQAGDRADIVLVYAENAMDALVRTPRREVVIGRGHLLVG
;
A
#
# COMPACT_ATOMS: atom_id res chain seq x y z
N MET A 1 -14.97 19.20 -39.09
CA MET A 1 -14.24 19.14 -37.80
C MET A 1 -15.19 18.52 -36.77
N ARG A 2 -15.13 17.19 -36.58
CA ARG A 2 -15.99 16.45 -35.63
C ARG A 2 -15.21 16.28 -34.32
N PRO A 3 -15.80 16.51 -33.13
CA PRO A 3 -15.15 16.14 -31.88
C PRO A 3 -15.09 14.62 -31.76
N VAL A 4 -13.90 14.10 -31.46
CA VAL A 4 -13.68 12.67 -31.21
C VAL A 4 -14.01 12.39 -29.75
N SER A 5 -15.06 11.60 -29.52
CA SER A 5 -15.38 11.04 -28.21
C SER A 5 -14.32 10.00 -27.83
N PRO A 6 -13.73 10.02 -26.62
CA PRO A 6 -12.92 8.91 -26.15
C PRO A 6 -13.84 7.77 -25.72
N SER A 7 -14.19 6.92 -26.69
CA SER A 7 -14.72 5.58 -26.43
C SER A 7 -13.54 4.66 -26.12
N GLY A 8 -13.18 4.60 -24.85
CA GLY A 8 -12.23 3.63 -24.32
C GLY A 8 -12.78 3.14 -22.99
N SER A 9 -13.61 2.10 -23.02
CA SER A 9 -13.99 1.39 -21.81
C SER A 9 -12.70 0.86 -21.19
N ALA A 10 -12.21 1.53 -20.15
CA ALA A 10 -11.15 0.97 -19.33
C ALA A 10 -11.66 -0.40 -18.86
N PRO A 11 -10.91 -1.48 -19.08
CA PRO A 11 -11.34 -2.78 -18.61
C PRO A 11 -11.60 -2.66 -17.11
N THR A 12 -12.79 -3.12 -16.69
CA THR A 12 -13.08 -3.48 -15.30
C THR A 12 -12.15 -4.63 -14.94
N ALA A 13 -10.86 -4.32 -14.82
CA ALA A 13 -9.93 -5.16 -14.11
C ALA A 13 -10.40 -5.06 -12.68
N SER A 14 -11.24 -6.02 -12.28
CA SER A 14 -11.23 -6.48 -10.91
C SER A 14 -9.77 -6.82 -10.62
N VAL A 15 -9.03 -5.84 -10.08
CA VAL A 15 -7.71 -6.09 -9.52
C VAL A 15 -8.02 -6.91 -8.29
N THR A 16 -8.15 -8.22 -8.50
CA THR A 16 -7.88 -9.18 -7.48
C THR A 16 -6.45 -8.86 -7.06
N CYS A 17 -6.28 -8.13 -5.96
CA CYS A 17 -4.99 -7.99 -5.31
C CYS A 17 -4.65 -9.37 -4.70
N GLY A 18 -4.49 -10.37 -5.55
CA GLY A 18 -4.24 -11.76 -5.25
C GLY A 18 -2.77 -12.07 -5.47
N ALA A 19 -1.87 -11.31 -4.85
CA ALA A 19 -0.58 -11.88 -4.51
C ALA A 19 -0.67 -12.34 -3.05
N PRO A 20 -0.40 -13.61 -2.72
CA PRO A 20 -0.20 -14.05 -1.35
C PRO A 20 1.14 -13.49 -0.85
N GLY A 21 1.17 -12.19 -0.62
CA GLY A 21 2.36 -11.44 -0.23
C GLY A 21 1.88 -10.25 0.58
N ASP A 22 1.56 -10.49 1.84
CA ASP A 22 1.29 -9.42 2.78
C ASP A 22 2.58 -8.63 3.02
N LEU A 23 2.65 -7.41 2.49
CA LEU A 23 3.81 -6.53 2.67
C LEU A 23 4.09 -6.24 4.15
N LEU A 24 3.07 -6.16 5.00
CA LEU A 24 3.27 -6.02 6.45
C LEU A 24 3.87 -7.29 7.04
N GLY A 25 3.39 -8.47 6.63
CA GLY A 25 4.00 -9.75 7.01
C GLY A 25 5.45 -9.90 6.55
N ILE A 26 5.80 -9.43 5.35
CA ILE A 26 7.19 -9.41 4.86
C ILE A 26 8.03 -8.40 5.65
N ALA A 27 7.49 -7.22 5.93
CA ALA A 27 8.14 -6.19 6.74
C ALA A 27 8.43 -6.68 8.17
N TRP A 28 7.49 -7.41 8.78
CA TRP A 28 7.69 -8.01 10.10
C TRP A 28 8.76 -9.10 10.08
N GLN A 29 8.76 -9.97 9.06
CA GLN A 29 9.81 -10.97 8.89
C GLN A 29 11.19 -10.33 8.70
N TYR A 30 11.28 -9.24 7.94
CA TYR A 30 12.50 -8.47 7.78
C TYR A 30 12.99 -7.90 9.12
N ALA A 31 12.12 -7.23 9.88
CA ALA A 31 12.46 -6.68 11.18
C ALA A 31 13.00 -7.76 12.14
N ARG A 32 12.33 -8.92 12.19
CA ARG A 32 12.74 -10.06 13.02
C ARG A 32 14.07 -10.66 12.57
N ALA A 33 14.26 -10.87 11.27
CA ALA A 33 15.51 -11.41 10.72
C ALA A 33 16.70 -10.48 10.95
N SER A 34 16.47 -9.16 10.96
CA SER A 34 17.48 -8.15 11.26
C SER A 34 17.62 -7.80 12.74
N SER A 35 16.91 -8.50 13.64
CA SER A 35 16.92 -8.25 15.10
C SER A 35 16.62 -6.79 15.48
N ILE A 36 15.76 -6.13 14.71
CA ILE A 36 15.35 -4.75 14.95
C ILE A 36 14.32 -4.73 16.09
N VAL A 37 14.58 -3.94 17.12
CA VAL A 37 13.73 -3.87 18.33
C VAL A 37 13.34 -2.45 18.73
N ARG A 38 14.00 -1.43 18.16
CA ARG A 38 13.74 -0.03 18.52
C ARG A 38 12.55 0.49 17.72
N ASP A 39 11.68 1.24 18.40
CA ASP A 39 10.48 1.80 17.79
C ASP A 39 10.80 2.70 16.58
N GLU A 40 11.86 3.49 16.65
CA GLU A 40 12.31 4.36 15.55
C GLU A 40 12.68 3.56 14.28
N ASP A 41 13.32 2.41 14.46
CA ASP A 41 13.75 1.55 13.37
C ASP A 41 12.56 0.76 12.81
N LEU A 42 11.67 0.28 13.68
CA LEU A 42 10.45 -0.42 13.28
C LEU A 42 9.50 0.51 12.51
N LEU A 43 9.35 1.76 12.95
CA LEU A 43 8.62 2.79 12.20
C LEU A 43 9.24 2.97 10.80
N ARG A 44 10.58 2.96 10.70
CA ARG A 44 11.26 3.08 9.41
C ARG A 44 11.01 1.89 8.49
N VAL A 45 10.89 0.69 9.04
CA VAL A 45 10.49 -0.51 8.28
C VAL A 45 9.08 -0.35 7.70
N VAL A 46 8.13 0.15 8.51
CA VAL A 46 6.75 0.43 8.04
C VAL A 46 6.75 1.50 6.95
N GLU A 47 7.51 2.57 7.12
CA GLU A 47 7.64 3.64 6.12
C GLU A 47 8.15 3.12 4.77
N ILE A 48 9.12 2.21 4.78
CA ILE A 48 9.63 1.57 3.57
C ILE A 48 8.52 0.75 2.88
N ALA A 49 7.74 0.00 3.66
CA ALA A 49 6.63 -0.81 3.15
C ALA A 49 5.46 0.05 2.60
N ALA A 50 5.18 1.20 3.21
CA ALA A 50 4.05 2.06 2.85
C ALA A 50 4.30 2.93 1.60
N GLY A 51 5.55 3.30 1.32
CA GLY A 51 5.86 4.13 0.16
C GLY A 51 7.31 4.64 0.08
N GLY A 52 8.09 4.50 1.15
CA GLY A 52 9.52 4.82 1.16
C GLY A 52 10.35 3.98 0.17
N SER A 53 9.81 2.85 -0.27
CA SER A 53 10.39 2.01 -1.32
C SER A 53 10.23 2.56 -2.75
N ALA A 54 9.30 3.49 -2.99
CA ALA A 54 8.95 3.97 -4.35
C ALA A 54 10.15 4.51 -5.14
N ARG A 55 11.05 5.25 -4.45
CA ARG A 55 12.30 5.78 -5.03
C ARG A 55 13.25 4.70 -5.52
N PHE A 56 13.21 3.52 -4.91
CA PHE A 56 14.07 2.38 -5.26
C PHE A 56 13.47 1.52 -6.37
N THR A 57 12.15 1.53 -6.51
CA THR A 57 11.43 0.77 -7.55
C THR A 57 11.19 1.59 -8.83
N GLY A 58 11.61 2.85 -8.87
CA GLY A 58 11.30 3.77 -9.98
C GLY A 58 9.81 4.10 -10.10
N LEU A 59 9.04 3.87 -9.03
CA LEU A 59 7.62 4.20 -8.98
C LEU A 59 7.46 5.64 -8.48
N ALA A 60 6.36 6.28 -8.90
CA ALA A 60 5.97 7.56 -8.32
C ALA A 60 5.77 7.39 -6.81
N THR A 61 6.25 8.37 -6.04
CA THR A 61 6.01 8.43 -4.60
C THR A 61 4.50 8.41 -4.37
N ASN A 62 4.06 7.52 -3.49
CA ASN A 62 2.68 7.45 -3.04
C ASN A 62 2.66 7.74 -1.54
N ARG A 63 2.25 8.96 -1.18
CA ARG A 63 2.00 9.36 0.21
C ARG A 63 0.54 9.73 0.37
N LEU A 64 0.08 9.70 1.62
CA LEU A 64 -1.22 10.26 2.01
C LEU A 64 -1.13 11.79 2.05
N GLN A 65 -0.91 12.42 0.89
CA GLN A 65 -0.83 13.85 0.72
C GLN A 65 -1.73 14.29 -0.43
N ALA A 66 -2.31 15.49 -0.33
CA ALA A 66 -3.12 16.05 -1.40
C ALA A 66 -2.27 16.22 -2.68
N GLY A 67 -2.76 15.65 -3.78
CA GLY A 67 -2.07 15.66 -5.08
C GLY A 67 -1.32 14.36 -5.42
N ASP A 68 -1.12 13.48 -4.43
CA ASP A 68 -0.55 12.16 -4.67
C ASP A 68 -1.60 11.16 -5.18
N ARG A 69 -1.11 10.02 -5.66
CA ARG A 69 -1.97 8.94 -6.17
C ARG A 69 -2.90 8.44 -5.06
N ALA A 70 -4.18 8.32 -5.35
CA ALA A 70 -5.16 7.82 -4.37
C ALA A 70 -5.10 6.29 -4.23
N ASP A 71 -3.99 5.76 -3.69
CA ASP A 71 -3.93 4.37 -3.22
C ASP A 71 -3.89 4.32 -1.70
N ILE A 72 -4.98 3.83 -1.11
CA ILE A 72 -5.22 3.83 0.34
C ILE A 72 -5.54 2.41 0.77
N VAL A 73 -4.91 1.95 1.83
CA VAL A 73 -5.20 0.66 2.46
C VAL A 73 -5.68 0.92 3.87
N LEU A 74 -6.90 0.47 4.19
CA LEU A 74 -7.44 0.52 5.54
C LEU A 74 -7.15 -0.82 6.23
N VAL A 75 -6.53 -0.71 7.40
CA VAL A 75 -6.22 -1.82 8.29
C VAL A 75 -6.79 -1.51 9.67
N TYR A 76 -7.34 -2.52 10.33
CA TYR A 76 -7.82 -2.38 11.69
C TYR A 76 -6.64 -2.53 12.67
N ALA A 77 -6.01 -1.41 12.98
CA ALA A 77 -4.91 -1.31 13.92
C ALA A 77 -4.98 0.03 14.67
N GLU A 78 -4.52 0.04 15.92
CA GLU A 78 -4.49 1.25 16.74
C GLU A 78 -3.42 2.24 16.28
N ASN A 79 -2.30 1.70 15.80
CA ASN A 79 -1.16 2.47 15.32
C ASN A 79 -0.32 1.64 14.33
N ALA A 80 0.69 2.26 13.71
CA ALA A 80 1.56 1.61 12.73
C ALA A 80 2.32 0.39 13.29
N MET A 81 2.69 0.42 14.57
CA MET A 81 3.41 -0.66 15.24
C MET A 81 2.50 -1.86 15.51
N ASP A 82 1.27 -1.60 15.96
CA ASP A 82 0.21 -2.59 16.13
C ASP A 82 -0.08 -3.29 14.79
N ALA A 83 -0.17 -2.52 13.70
CA ALA A 83 -0.35 -3.05 12.35
C ALA A 83 0.80 -3.96 11.92
N LEU A 84 2.05 -3.58 12.24
CA LEU A 84 3.24 -4.36 11.88
C LEU A 84 3.30 -5.69 12.63
N VAL A 85 3.03 -5.70 13.93
CA VAL A 85 3.16 -6.91 14.77
C VAL A 85 2.01 -7.88 14.55
N ARG A 86 0.77 -7.38 14.46
CA ARG A 86 -0.42 -8.23 14.31
C ARG A 86 -0.71 -8.64 12.88
N THR A 87 -0.15 -7.93 11.90
CA THR A 87 -0.40 -8.13 10.46
C THR A 87 -1.89 -8.36 10.19
N PRO A 88 -2.77 -7.41 10.58
CA PRO A 88 -4.21 -7.59 10.45
C PRO A 88 -4.60 -7.67 8.98
N ARG A 89 -5.70 -8.36 8.69
CA ARG A 89 -6.25 -8.37 7.33
C ARG A 89 -6.66 -6.96 6.93
N ARG A 90 -6.35 -6.59 5.69
CA ARG A 90 -6.85 -5.35 5.06
C ARG A 90 -8.37 -5.42 4.96
N GLU A 91 -9.02 -4.37 5.43
CA GLU A 91 -10.48 -4.24 5.39
C GLU A 91 -10.89 -3.65 4.05
N VAL A 92 -10.20 -2.58 3.64
CA VAL A 92 -10.49 -1.86 2.39
C VAL A 92 -9.20 -1.54 1.65
N VAL A 93 -9.21 -1.69 0.33
CA VAL A 93 -8.13 -1.27 -0.57
C VAL A 93 -8.70 -0.39 -1.66
N ILE A 94 -8.22 0.85 -1.72
CA ILE A 94 -8.50 1.81 -2.79
C ILE A 94 -7.23 1.94 -3.63
N GLY A 95 -7.35 1.88 -4.95
CA GLY A 95 -6.24 2.12 -5.88
C GLY A 95 -6.66 3.03 -7.03
N ARG A 96 -5.90 4.09 -7.31
CA ARG A 96 -6.24 5.16 -8.26
C ARG A 96 -7.65 5.75 -8.04
N GLY A 97 -8.14 5.76 -6.80
CA GLY A 97 -9.51 6.19 -6.49
C GLY A 97 -10.61 5.15 -6.77
N HIS A 98 -10.26 3.91 -7.11
CA HIS A 98 -11.21 2.81 -7.26
C HIS A 98 -11.14 1.85 -6.07
N LEU A 99 -12.30 1.47 -5.52
CA LEU A 99 -12.39 0.43 -4.52
C LEU A 99 -12.08 -0.93 -5.16
N LEU A 100 -11.03 -1.59 -4.70
CA LEU A 100 -10.58 -2.89 -5.20
C LEU A 100 -11.03 -4.04 -4.29
N VAL A 101 -10.96 -3.82 -2.98
CA VAL A 101 -11.35 -4.78 -1.94
C VAL A 101 -12.12 -4.02 -0.87
N GLY A 102 -13.27 -4.55 -0.48
CA GLY A 102 -14.17 -4.06 0.56
C GLY A 102 -15.30 -5.05 0.77
#